data_AF-A0A9N9I4P1-F1
#
_entry.id   AF-A0A9N9I4P1-F1
#
_cell.length_a   1.000
_cell.length_b   1.000
_cell.length_c   1.000
_cell.angle_alpha   90.00
_cell.angle_beta   90.00
_cell.angle_gamma   90.00
#
_symmetry.space_group_name_H-M   'P 1'
#
loop_
_entity.id
_entity.type
_entity.pdbx_description
1 polymer ?
#
loop_
_entity_poly.entity_id
_entity_poly.type
_entity_poly.pdbx_seq_one_letter_code
_entity_poly.pdbx_strand_id
1 'polypeptide(L)' 'MSKRKRVNLSALQKREICEIKEKNPNINNVELSGQYNVGKSTITDILKEKERWFSITIEEQGNIKNFVIPNGSLK' A
#
# COMPACT_ATOMS: atom_id res chain seq x y z
N MET A 1 20.13 1.91 13.98
CA MET A 1 18.95 1.24 13.42
C MET A 1 18.16 2.23 12.56
N SER A 2 18.17 2.09 11.23
CA SER A 2 17.41 2.99 10.37
C SER A 2 15.91 2.74 10.53
N LYS A 3 15.21 3.74 11.09
CA LYS A 3 13.74 3.77 11.17
C LYS A 3 13.21 3.61 9.74
N ARG A 4 12.58 2.48 9.42
CA ARG A 4 11.91 2.27 8.13
C ARG A 4 10.82 3.33 8.03
N LYS A 5 11.05 4.34 7.17
CA LYS A 5 10.12 5.43 6.92
C LYS A 5 8.88 4.80 6.31
N ARG A 6 7.73 4.87 7.01
CA ARG A 6 6.48 4.30 6.52
C ARG A 6 6.09 5.07 5.25
N VAL A 7 6.21 4.42 4.10
CA VAL A 7 5.81 4.98 2.81
C VAL A 7 4.28 4.99 2.81
N ASN A 8 3.70 6.18 2.87
CA ASN A 8 2.26 6.36 2.69
C ASN A 8 2.00 6.36 1.18
N LEU A 9 1.55 5.22 0.65
CA LEU A 9 1.09 5.16 -0.74
C LEU A 9 -0.27 5.85 -0.86
N SER A 10 -0.32 6.88 -1.69
CA SER A 10 -1.58 7.52 -2.09
C SER A 10 -2.44 6.56 -2.90
N ALA A 11 -3.76 6.77 -2.92
CA ALA A 11 -4.69 5.95 -3.70
C ALA A 11 -4.29 5.86 -5.18
N LEU A 12 -3.79 6.96 -5.76
CA LEU A 12 -3.24 7.00 -7.11
C LEU A 12 -2.08 6.01 -7.30
N GLN A 13 -1.15 5.93 -6.36
CA GLN A 13 -0.01 5.01 -6.45
C GLN A 13 -0.45 3.54 -6.34
N LYS A 14 -1.48 3.26 -5.52
CA LYS A 14 -2.05 1.91 -5.41
C LYS A 14 -2.75 1.47 -6.70
N ARG A 15 -3.46 2.40 -7.35
CA ARG A 15 -4.03 2.18 -8.68
C ARG A 15 -2.94 1.96 -9.72
N GLU A 16 -1.89 2.78 -9.70
CA GLU A 16 -0.76 2.66 -10.61
C GLU A 16 -0.08 1.29 -10.49
N ILE A 17 0.09 0.77 -9.27
CA ILE A 17 0.56 -0.60 -9.02
C ILE A 17 -0.34 -1.65 -9.68
N CYS A 18 -1.67 -1.51 -9.57
CA CYS A 18 -2.62 -2.42 -10.22
C CYS A 18 -2.55 -2.30 -11.74
N GLU A 19 -2.42 -1.10 -12.27
CA GLU A 19 -2.35 -0.83 -13.70
C GLU A 19 -1.05 -1.36 -14.31
N ILE A 20 0.08 -1.21 -13.61
CA ILE A 20 1.37 -1.79 -13.99
C ILE A 20 1.29 -3.31 -14.01
N LYS A 21 0.64 -3.92 -13.01
CA LYS A 21 0.45 -5.38 -12.96
C LYS A 21 -0.46 -5.89 -14.07
N GLU A 22 -1.48 -5.12 -14.44
CA GLU A 22 -2.41 -5.46 -15.51
C GLU A 22 -1.77 -5.29 -16.89
N LYS A 23 -0.97 -4.24 -17.08
CA LYS A 23 -0.15 -4.01 -18.29
C LYS A 23 1.02 -5.01 -18.40
N ASN A 24 1.58 -5.42 -17.27
CA ASN A 24 2.74 -6.31 -17.20
C ASN A 24 2.48 -7.46 -16.22
N PRO A 25 1.74 -8.52 -16.62
CA PRO A 25 1.47 -9.65 -15.74
C PRO A 25 2.74 -10.40 -15.30
N ASN A 26 3.85 -10.26 -16.05
CA ASN A 26 5.15 -10.84 -15.74
C ASN A 26 5.93 -10.11 -14.64
N ILE A 27 5.54 -8.89 -14.26
CA ILE A 27 6.28 -8.17 -13.21
C ILE A 27 6.11 -8.88 -11.87
N ASN A 28 7.22 -9.14 -11.19
CA ASN A 28 7.18 -9.86 -9.93
C ASN A 28 6.75 -8.93 -8.78
N ASN A 29 6.00 -9.47 -7.81
CA ASN A 29 5.52 -8.69 -6.66
C ASN A 29 6.69 -8.14 -5.83
N VAL A 30 7.83 -8.83 -5.85
CA VAL A 30 9.08 -8.40 -5.21
C VAL A 30 9.62 -7.14 -5.88
N GLU A 31 9.66 -7.11 -7.21
CA GLU A 31 10.13 -5.96 -7.99
C GLU A 31 9.24 -4.73 -7.73
N LEU A 32 7.92 -4.92 -7.79
CA LEU A 32 6.91 -3.90 -7.48
C LEU A 32 7.08 -3.37 -6.06
N SER A 33 7.28 -4.26 -5.08
CA SER A 33 7.48 -3.87 -3.69
C SER A 33 8.76 -3.03 -3.50
N GLY A 34 9.82 -3.34 -4.26
CA GLY A 34 11.07 -2.59 -4.25
C GLY A 34 10.93 -1.20 -4.84
N GLN A 35 10.27 -1.08 -6.01
CA GLN A 35 10.07 0.21 -6.69
C GLN A 35 9.29 1.19 -5.81
N TYR A 36 8.23 0.72 -5.16
CA TYR A 36 7.38 1.54 -4.31
C TYR A 36 7.85 1.57 -2.84
N ASN A 37 8.96 0.91 -2.50
CA ASN A 37 9.48 0.79 -1.12
C ASN A 37 8.41 0.31 -0.11
N VAL A 38 7.57 -0.62 -0.54
CA VAL A 38 6.49 -1.18 0.27
C VAL A 38 6.71 -2.65 0.58
N GLY A 39 5.97 -3.18 1.55
CA GLY A 39 6.00 -4.60 1.84
C GLY A 39 5.32 -5.41 0.73
N LYS A 40 5.78 -6.65 0.52
CA LYS A 40 5.10 -7.62 -0.36
C LYS A 40 3.63 -7.80 0.03
N SER A 41 3.35 -7.81 1.35
CA SER A 41 2.00 -7.84 1.89
C SER A 41 1.15 -6.68 1.36
N THR A 42 1.69 -5.46 1.40
CA THR A 42 1.02 -4.27 0.87
C THR A 42 0.71 -4.41 -0.62
N ILE A 43 1.63 -4.95 -1.42
CA ILE A 43 1.35 -5.22 -2.85
C ILE A 43 0.21 -6.23 -3.00
N THR A 44 0.21 -7.32 -2.24
CA THR A 44 -0.87 -8.32 -2.30
C THR A 44 -2.22 -7.74 -1.85
N ASP A 45 -2.26 -6.96 -0.77
CA ASP A 45 -3.48 -6.27 -0.32
C ASP A 45 -3.98 -5.28 -1.39
N ILE A 46 -3.08 -4.50 -2.01
CA ILE A 46 -3.43 -3.59 -3.11
C ILE A 46 -4.02 -4.36 -4.30
N LEU A 47 -3.39 -5.46 -4.71
CA LEU A 47 -3.87 -6.26 -5.84
C LEU A 47 -5.20 -6.96 -5.56
N LYS A 48 -5.45 -7.38 -4.31
CA LYS A 48 -6.74 -7.94 -3.89
C LYS A 48 -7.85 -6.90 -3.94
N GLU A 49 -7.55 -5.69 -3.50
CA GLU A 49 -8.47 -4.56 -3.53
C GLU A 49 -8.38 -3.76 -4.83
N LYS A 50 -7.91 -4.35 -5.95
CA LYS A 50 -7.68 -3.60 -7.20
C LYS A 50 -8.93 -2.86 -7.69
N GLU A 51 -10.09 -3.53 -7.70
CA GLU A 51 -11.37 -2.92 -8.09
C GLU A 51 -11.70 -1.70 -7.21
N ARG A 52 -11.48 -1.84 -5.90
CA ARG A 52 -11.65 -0.75 -4.94
C ARG A 52 -10.72 0.42 -5.24
N TRP A 53 -9.44 0.17 -5.57
CA TRP A 53 -8.49 1.24 -5.91
C TRP A 53 -8.80 1.92 -7.25
N PHE A 54 -9.35 1.19 -8.22
CA PHE A 54 -9.85 1.78 -9.46
C PHE A 54 -11.05 2.70 -9.22
N SER A 55 -11.92 2.36 -8.26
CA SER A 55 -13.10 3.17 -7.90
C SER A 55 -12.80 4.34 -6.94
N ILE A 56 -11.78 4.24 -6.08
CA ILE A 56 -11.49 5.19 -4.98
C ILE A 56 -10.98 6.57 -5.44
N THR A 57 -10.67 6.77 -6.72
CA THR A 57 -10.02 7.97 -7.28
C THR A 57 -10.67 9.33 -6.90
N ILE A 58 -11.88 9.34 -6.32
CA ILE A 58 -12.63 10.56 -6.02
C ILE A 58 -12.63 10.95 -4.52
N GLU A 59 -12.51 10.04 -3.54
CA GLU A 59 -12.92 10.39 -2.15
C GLU A 59 -11.99 10.03 -0.97
N GLU A 60 -11.00 9.13 -1.09
CA GLU A 60 -10.23 8.70 0.10
C GLU A 60 -8.75 9.15 0.10
N GLN A 61 -8.51 10.45 0.29
CA GLN A 61 -7.22 10.95 0.81
C GLN A 61 -7.20 11.10 2.35
N GLY A 62 -8.23 10.62 3.06
CA GLY A 62 -8.50 11.03 4.45
C GLY A 62 -8.30 10.02 5.57
N ASN A 63 -7.83 8.78 5.35
CA ASN A 63 -7.79 7.81 6.45
C ASN A 63 -6.49 6.98 6.54
N ILE A 64 -5.39 7.67 6.83
CA ILE A 64 -4.32 7.04 7.60
C ILE A 64 -4.81 6.88 9.04
N LYS A 65 -5.65 5.88 9.29
CA LYS A 65 -6.00 5.46 10.65
C LYS A 65 -4.72 5.09 11.37
N ASN A 66 -4.33 6.01 12.25
CA ASN A 66 -3.27 5.90 13.23
C ASN A 66 -3.43 4.58 13.99
N PHE A 67 -2.68 3.56 13.57
CA PHE A 67 -2.51 2.37 14.41
C PHE A 67 -1.50 2.72 15.51
N VAL A 68 -1.99 3.46 16.51
CA VAL A 68 -1.35 3.61 17.82
C VAL A 68 -1.73 2.36 18.60
N ILE A 69 -0.75 1.51 18.86
CA ILE A 69 -0.89 0.38 19.77
C ILE A 69 -1.15 0.95 21.17
N PRO A 70 -2.24 0.57 21.88
CA PRO A 70 -2.40 0.96 23.27
C PRO A 70 -1.39 0.16 24.10
N ASN A 71 -0.26 0.77 24.44
CA ASN A 71 0.61 0.24 25.48
C ASN A 71 0.02 0.63 26.84
N GLY A 72 -0.93 -0.18 27.30
CA GLY A 72 -1.21 -0.30 28.72
C GLY A 72 -0.11 -1.15 29.35
N SER A 73 0.65 -0.56 30.27
CA SER A 73 1.36 -1.35 31.28
C SER A 73 1.22 -0.68 32.63
N LEU A 74 0.90 -1.56 33.58
CA LEU A 74 0.37 -1.37 34.91
C LEU A 74 1.28 -0.51 35.82
N LYS A 75 0.63 0.19 36.75
CA LYS A 75 1.22 0.66 37.99
C LYS A 75 0.99 -0.36 39.10
#